data_AF-A0A937MR99-F1
#
_entry.id   AF-A0A937MR99-F1
#
_cell.length_a   1.000
_cell.length_b   1.000
_cell.length_c   1.000
_cell.angle_alpha   90.00
_cell.angle_beta   90.00
_cell.angle_gamma   90.00
#
_symmetry.space_group_name_H-M   'P 1'
#
loop_
_entity.id
_entity.type
_entity.pdbx_description
1 polymer ?
#
loop_
_entity_poly.entity_id
_entity_poly.type
_entity_poly.pdbx_seq_one_letter_code
_entity_poly.pdbx_strand_id
1 'polypeptide(L)'
;MKKTLLLLTLVASSVFAAMPVEESITHVSTPIQLGVDEDHCLYPKEYGVHGLRLNCFFVDNRTMHGLDLGFWNRSENASGLQVALYRAETHNFGGIQLAGWSSETKNVGGFQFATITTDAEDVTGIQLTGLLGKAGGVNGFQIGGLSALSQSVENNAKMNGLQAGLYEARAENMNGIQLAGVFGEAEFDANGLQLAILFSRARDLRGIQLGGLTARSKRTKGVQLGGLMAKSELEGNSLLQASLILSEAGDMKGGLQLAGIAANVIGESDGVQLGIVSTMAGSLNGLQGSLLWNYVFEHINGVQASILYNHAQTVNGLQIGLINHCSRLEGVQIGLLNTVQESRFSSCPLLRVDF
;
A
#
# COMPACT_ATOMS: atom_id res chain seq x y z
N MET A 1 24.21 15.81 21.18
CA MET A 1 23.33 16.96 21.45
C MET A 1 23.42 18.07 20.40
N LYS A 2 24.59 18.68 20.13
CA LYS A 2 24.69 19.79 19.14
C LYS A 2 24.26 19.43 17.71
N LYS A 3 24.55 18.21 17.23
CA LYS A 3 24.14 17.73 15.88
C LYS A 3 22.63 17.48 15.77
N THR A 4 22.01 16.99 16.85
CA THR A 4 20.56 16.75 16.92
C THR A 4 19.78 18.06 16.93
N LEU A 5 20.30 19.07 17.64
CA LEU A 5 19.72 20.42 17.66
C LEU A 5 19.80 21.09 16.29
N LEU A 6 20.94 20.95 15.60
CA LEU A 6 21.14 21.50 14.24
C LEU A 6 20.14 20.90 13.24
N LEU A 7 19.91 19.58 13.31
CA LEU A 7 18.94 18.88 12.46
C LEU A 7 17.51 19.36 12.73
N LEU A 8 17.15 19.56 14.00
CA LEU A 8 15.85 20.11 14.41
C LEU A 8 15.64 21.54 13.91
N THR A 9 16.66 22.41 13.98
CA THR A 9 16.60 23.76 13.40
C THR A 9 16.51 23.76 11.88
N LEU A 10 17.17 22.82 11.20
CA LEU A 10 17.10 22.68 9.73
C LEU A 10 15.72 22.20 9.27
N VAL A 11 15.13 21.25 9.99
CA VAL A 11 13.75 20.80 9.74
C VAL A 11 12.76 21.93 10.02
N ALA A 12 12.91 22.64 11.14
CA ALA A 12 12.07 23.79 11.48
C ALA A 12 12.15 24.91 10.43
N SER A 13 13.33 25.18 9.87
CA SER A 13 13.50 26.21 8.84
C SER A 13 12.94 25.78 7.47
N SER A 14 12.95 24.48 7.13
CA SER A 14 12.27 23.99 5.92
C SER A 14 10.73 24.05 6.03
N VAL A 15 10.18 23.92 7.24
CA VAL A 15 8.73 24.01 7.50
C VAL A 15 8.19 25.44 7.33
N PHE A 16 9.00 26.46 7.62
CA PHE A 16 8.60 27.87 7.47
C PHE A 16 8.66 28.40 6.03
N ALA A 17 9.34 27.72 5.11
CA ALA A 17 9.60 28.23 3.75
C ALA A 17 8.48 27.96 2.73
N ALA A 18 7.41 27.23 3.09
CA ALA A 18 6.41 26.72 2.15
C ALA A 18 5.07 27.51 2.11
N MET A 19 5.00 28.72 2.66
CA MET A 19 3.72 29.47 2.73
C MET A 19 3.47 30.31 1.45
N PRO A 20 2.29 30.23 0.83
CA PRO A 20 1.88 31.20 -0.19
C PRO A 20 1.64 32.56 0.46
N VAL A 21 2.17 33.61 -0.17
CA VAL A 21 1.89 35.00 0.20
C VAL A 21 0.52 35.36 -0.38
N GLU A 22 -0.48 35.58 0.47
CA GLU A 22 -1.82 36.01 0.05
C GLU A 22 -2.05 37.51 0.36
N GLU A 23 -2.76 38.17 -0.56
CA GLU A 23 -2.94 39.61 -0.70
C GLU A 23 -3.78 40.29 0.41
N SER A 24 -3.60 41.61 0.48
CA SER A 24 -4.00 42.57 1.52
C SER A 24 -5.46 42.54 2.00
N ILE A 25 -5.63 42.37 3.31
CA ILE A 25 -6.66 43.04 4.10
C ILE A 25 -5.92 43.79 5.22
N THR A 26 -6.30 45.04 5.49
CA THR A 26 -5.75 45.86 6.58
C THR A 26 -6.12 45.24 7.93
N HIS A 27 -5.35 44.26 8.40
CA HIS A 27 -5.59 43.58 9.66
C HIS A 27 -4.98 44.36 10.81
N VAL A 28 -5.83 44.74 11.77
CA VAL A 28 -5.33 45.22 13.06
C VAL A 28 -4.86 43.99 13.84
N SER A 29 -3.55 43.93 14.09
CA SER A 29 -2.90 42.83 14.81
C SER A 29 -2.57 43.21 16.25
N THR A 30 -2.67 42.27 17.18
CA THR A 30 -2.31 42.48 18.59
C THR A 30 -1.14 41.56 18.96
N PRO A 31 -0.21 42.01 19.84
CA PRO A 31 0.92 41.19 20.26
C PRO A 31 0.51 40.13 21.31
N ILE A 32 -0.63 40.31 21.96
CA ILE A 32 -1.14 39.43 23.00
C ILE A 32 -2.66 39.29 22.88
N GLN A 33 -3.15 38.07 23.05
CA GLN A 33 -4.57 37.74 23.17
C GLN A 33 -4.78 36.88 24.41
N LEU A 34 -5.65 37.33 25.31
CA LEU A 34 -6.13 36.55 26.44
C LEU A 34 -7.64 36.45 26.30
N GLY A 35 -8.19 35.26 26.47
CA GLY A 35 -9.63 35.10 26.49
C GLY A 35 -10.08 33.82 27.17
N VAL A 36 -11.27 33.87 27.76
CA VAL A 36 -11.94 32.70 28.33
C VAL A 36 -12.83 32.06 27.27
N ASP A 37 -13.64 32.87 26.60
CA ASP A 37 -14.54 32.53 25.50
C ASP A 37 -14.64 33.70 24.50
N GLU A 38 -15.49 33.60 23.47
CA GLU A 38 -15.67 34.66 22.46
C GLU A 38 -16.17 36.00 23.04
N ASP A 39 -17.01 35.96 24.08
CA ASP A 39 -17.60 37.16 24.70
C ASP A 39 -16.65 37.78 25.74
N HIS A 40 -15.73 36.98 26.29
CA HIS A 40 -14.78 37.36 27.32
C HIS A 40 -13.34 37.27 26.81
N CYS A 41 -13.03 38.04 25.77
CA CYS A 41 -11.69 38.16 25.19
C CYS A 41 -11.20 39.61 25.14
N LEU A 42 -9.88 39.81 25.19
CA LEU A 42 -9.28 41.16 25.15
C LEU A 42 -9.55 41.88 23.84
N TYR A 43 -9.47 41.16 22.73
CA TYR A 43 -9.71 41.69 21.39
C TYR A 43 -10.68 40.79 20.62
N PRO A 44 -11.60 41.37 19.84
CA PRO A 44 -12.53 40.63 19.00
C PRO A 44 -11.83 39.70 17.98
N LYS A 45 -12.57 38.72 17.46
CA LYS A 45 -12.07 37.69 16.53
C LYS A 45 -11.50 38.22 15.20
N GLU A 46 -11.89 39.42 14.81
CA GLU A 46 -11.41 40.09 13.61
C GLU A 46 -9.95 40.52 13.72
N TYR A 47 -9.41 40.61 14.94
CA TYR A 47 -8.03 40.96 15.21
C TYR A 47 -7.14 39.73 15.03
N GLY A 48 -6.06 39.91 14.27
CA GLY A 48 -4.99 38.93 14.19
C GLY A 48 -4.11 38.98 15.44
N VAL A 49 -3.47 37.86 15.79
CA VAL A 49 -2.53 37.81 16.92
C VAL A 49 -1.13 37.53 16.39
N HIS A 50 -0.19 38.43 16.64
CA HIS A 50 1.23 38.28 16.28
C HIS A 50 2.07 38.30 17.56
N GLY A 51 2.13 37.16 18.24
CA GLY A 51 2.83 37.02 19.51
C GLY A 51 2.28 35.87 20.34
N LEU A 52 1.63 36.18 21.46
CA LEU A 52 1.15 35.18 22.43
C LEU A 52 -0.38 35.15 22.49
N ARG A 53 -0.96 33.97 22.33
CA ARG A 53 -2.38 33.71 22.62
C ARG A 53 -2.51 32.71 23.78
N LEU A 54 -3.28 33.07 24.80
CA LEU A 54 -3.65 32.19 25.92
C LEU A 54 -5.17 32.12 26.06
N ASN A 55 -5.74 30.96 25.76
CA ASN A 55 -7.20 30.79 25.76
C ASN A 55 -7.64 29.68 26.73
N CYS A 56 -8.69 29.92 27.53
CA CYS A 56 -9.20 28.92 28.46
C CYS A 56 -10.20 27.94 27.83
N PHE A 57 -11.20 28.41 27.08
CA PHE A 57 -12.09 27.55 26.29
C PHE A 57 -11.77 27.69 24.82
N PHE A 58 -12.48 28.55 24.08
CA PHE A 58 -12.21 28.82 22.68
C PHE A 58 -12.36 30.32 22.39
N VAL A 59 -11.43 30.86 21.61
CA VAL A 59 -11.52 32.20 21.03
C VAL A 59 -11.11 32.07 19.58
N ASP A 60 -12.03 32.40 18.69
CA ASP A 60 -11.77 32.41 17.27
C ASP A 60 -10.90 33.62 16.92
N ASN A 61 -9.82 33.41 16.18
CA ASN A 61 -9.06 34.49 15.55
C ASN A 61 -8.77 34.10 14.10
N ARG A 62 -8.97 35.03 13.16
CA ARG A 62 -8.66 34.75 11.75
C ARG A 62 -7.20 34.38 11.54
N THR A 63 -6.28 35.14 12.14
CA THR A 63 -4.84 34.89 12.03
C THR A 63 -4.19 34.77 13.40
N MET A 64 -3.32 33.76 13.54
CA MET A 64 -2.47 33.58 14.70
C MET A 64 -1.04 33.28 14.22
N HIS A 65 -0.08 34.11 14.62
CA HIS A 65 1.34 33.90 14.36
C HIS A 65 2.11 33.99 15.68
N GLY A 66 2.78 32.91 16.09
CA GLY A 66 3.63 32.90 17.29
C GLY A 66 3.40 31.69 18.20
N LEU A 67 3.11 31.95 19.49
CA LEU A 67 2.83 30.94 20.51
C LEU A 67 1.35 30.92 20.88
N ASP A 68 0.66 29.82 20.59
CA ASP A 68 -0.77 29.63 20.82
C ASP A 68 -1.02 28.52 21.83
N LEU A 69 -1.42 28.87 23.05
CA LEU A 69 -1.67 27.91 24.12
C LEU A 69 -3.13 27.99 24.55
N GLY A 70 -3.81 26.87 24.60
CA GLY A 70 -5.17 26.85 25.12
C GLY A 70 -5.74 25.47 25.36
N PHE A 71 -6.97 25.44 25.87
CA PHE A 71 -7.73 24.19 25.95
C PHE A 71 -8.26 23.80 24.56
N TRP A 72 -8.89 24.75 23.87
CA TRP A 72 -9.33 24.60 22.48
C TRP A 72 -8.85 25.80 21.65
N ASN A 73 -8.03 25.51 20.65
CA ASN A 73 -7.45 26.52 19.79
C ASN A 73 -8.17 26.50 18.45
N ARG A 74 -8.70 27.64 18.02
CA ARG A 74 -9.42 27.79 16.75
C ARG A 74 -8.92 29.01 15.99
N SER A 75 -8.52 28.80 14.75
CA SER A 75 -8.05 29.87 13.86
C SER A 75 -8.31 29.53 12.40
N GLU A 76 -8.46 30.53 11.52
CA GLU A 76 -8.45 30.24 10.08
C GLU A 76 -7.01 29.93 9.65
N ASN A 77 -6.10 30.87 9.86
CA ASN A 77 -4.68 30.73 9.57
C ASN A 77 -3.87 30.77 10.86
N ALA A 78 -3.07 29.76 11.11
CA ALA A 78 -2.16 29.73 12.25
C ALA A 78 -0.74 29.33 11.83
N SER A 79 0.27 29.97 12.42
CA SER A 79 1.65 29.54 12.25
C SER A 79 2.49 29.70 13.50
N GLY A 80 3.45 28.81 13.71
CA GLY A 80 4.35 28.83 14.86
C GLY A 80 4.19 27.58 15.71
N LEU A 81 4.04 27.77 17.02
CA LEU A 81 3.82 26.68 17.98
C LEU A 81 2.40 26.77 18.53
N GLN A 82 1.58 25.78 18.24
CA GLN A 82 0.22 25.64 18.76
C GLN A 82 0.12 24.43 19.69
N VAL A 83 -0.33 24.65 20.92
CA VAL A 83 -0.57 23.60 21.91
C VAL A 83 -2.00 23.74 22.43
N ALA A 84 -2.82 22.75 22.12
CA ALA A 84 -4.19 22.62 22.60
C ALA A 84 -4.30 21.43 23.56
N LEU A 85 -4.84 21.63 24.77
CA LEU A 85 -5.04 20.52 25.73
C LEU A 85 -6.14 19.55 25.28
N TYR A 86 -7.15 20.05 24.58
CA TYR A 86 -8.25 19.27 24.04
C TYR A 86 -8.21 19.25 22.51
N ARG A 87 -8.54 20.37 21.85
CA ARG A 87 -8.73 20.38 20.39
C ARG A 87 -8.04 21.55 19.68
N ALA A 88 -7.44 21.27 18.53
CA ALA A 88 -6.92 22.28 17.61
C ALA A 88 -7.68 22.25 16.29
N GLU A 89 -8.26 23.38 15.87
CA GLU A 89 -9.04 23.52 14.64
C GLU A 89 -8.48 24.66 13.78
N THR A 90 -7.97 24.33 12.60
CA THR A 90 -7.33 25.30 11.70
C THR A 90 -7.68 25.08 10.24
N HIS A 91 -7.76 26.13 9.43
CA HIS A 91 -7.83 25.93 7.97
C HIS A 91 -6.43 25.71 7.43
N ASN A 92 -5.52 26.66 7.65
CA ASN A 92 -4.13 26.54 7.25
C ASN A 92 -3.24 26.60 8.49
N PHE A 93 -2.41 25.58 8.69
CA PHE A 93 -1.46 25.53 9.78
C PHE A 93 -0.02 25.43 9.26
N GLY A 94 0.87 26.31 9.72
CA GLY A 94 2.30 26.31 9.40
C GLY A 94 3.18 26.20 10.65
N GLY A 95 3.82 25.06 10.92
CA GLY A 95 4.72 24.93 12.09
C GLY A 95 4.57 23.64 12.88
N ILE A 96 4.39 23.74 14.20
CA ILE A 96 4.20 22.60 15.12
C ILE A 96 2.86 22.74 15.86
N GLN A 97 1.92 21.82 15.59
CA GLN A 97 0.61 21.75 16.21
C GLN A 97 0.52 20.49 17.07
N LEU A 98 0.25 20.66 18.36
CA LEU A 98 0.09 19.59 19.34
C LEU A 98 -1.31 19.68 19.96
N ALA A 99 -2.09 18.61 19.87
CA ALA A 99 -3.42 18.52 20.48
C ALA A 99 -3.51 17.33 21.45
N GLY A 100 -4.06 17.55 22.63
CA GLY A 100 -4.20 16.51 23.63
C GLY A 100 -5.26 15.46 23.27
N TRP A 101 -6.35 15.84 22.60
CA TRP A 101 -7.39 14.92 22.15
C TRP A 101 -7.43 14.82 20.62
N SER A 102 -7.80 15.90 19.93
CA SER A 102 -7.99 15.87 18.47
C SER A 102 -7.48 17.12 17.76
N SER A 103 -7.09 16.95 16.50
CA SER A 103 -6.78 18.07 15.61
C SER A 103 -7.53 17.92 14.30
N GLU A 104 -8.14 19.00 13.84
CA GLU A 104 -8.80 19.10 12.54
C GLU A 104 -8.19 20.26 11.79
N THR A 105 -7.44 19.97 10.73
CA THR A 105 -6.72 20.99 9.98
C THR A 105 -6.78 20.72 8.50
N LYS A 106 -7.40 21.59 7.71
CA LYS A 106 -7.51 21.35 6.26
C LYS A 106 -6.13 21.21 5.62
N ASN A 107 -5.26 22.21 5.78
CA ASN A 107 -3.92 22.23 5.21
C ASN A 107 -2.86 22.25 6.31
N VAL A 108 -2.11 21.16 6.44
CA VAL A 108 -1.01 21.02 7.39
C VAL A 108 0.31 21.21 6.67
N GLY A 109 0.96 22.36 6.89
CA GLY A 109 2.35 22.62 6.52
C GLY A 109 3.27 22.48 7.74
N GLY A 110 3.92 21.33 7.90
CA GLY A 110 4.83 21.09 9.04
C GLY A 110 4.51 19.85 9.85
N PHE A 111 4.35 20.00 11.17
CA PHE A 111 4.13 18.89 12.09
C PHE A 111 2.79 19.01 12.81
N GLN A 112 1.95 17.98 12.69
CA GLN A 112 0.67 17.85 13.39
C GLN A 112 0.69 16.60 14.28
N PHE A 113 0.26 16.76 15.52
CA PHE A 113 0.07 15.66 16.46
C PHE A 113 -1.25 15.74 17.22
N ALA A 114 -1.93 14.61 17.38
CA ALA A 114 -3.01 14.44 18.35
C ALA A 114 -3.02 13.06 19.00
N THR A 115 -3.46 12.94 20.25
CA THR A 115 -3.47 11.63 20.93
C THR A 115 -4.55 10.69 20.39
N ILE A 116 -5.72 11.20 20.03
CA ILE A 116 -6.86 10.38 19.61
C ILE A 116 -7.09 10.47 18.11
N THR A 117 -7.35 11.66 17.58
CA THR A 117 -7.63 11.81 16.13
C THR A 117 -6.93 13.00 15.48
N THR A 118 -6.39 12.79 14.28
CA THR A 118 -6.04 13.88 13.36
C THR A 118 -6.89 13.74 12.09
N ASP A 119 -7.51 14.83 11.65
CA ASP A 119 -8.19 14.92 10.35
C ASP A 119 -7.60 16.08 9.56
N ALA A 120 -7.29 15.84 8.28
CA ALA A 120 -6.75 16.83 7.38
C ALA A 120 -7.22 16.60 5.94
N GLU A 121 -7.29 17.66 5.14
CA GLU A 121 -7.53 17.54 3.70
C GLU A 121 -6.19 17.31 2.99
N ASP A 122 -5.18 18.12 3.27
CA ASP A 122 -3.83 18.01 2.72
C ASP A 122 -2.75 18.11 3.81
N VAL A 123 -1.81 17.18 3.78
CA VAL A 123 -0.64 17.16 4.67
C VAL A 123 0.62 17.29 3.85
N THR A 124 1.32 18.41 3.97
CA THR A 124 2.68 18.59 3.46
C THR A 124 3.65 18.66 4.64
N GLY A 125 4.14 17.50 5.06
CA GLY A 125 4.97 17.37 6.26
C GLY A 125 4.76 16.06 7.01
N ILE A 126 4.49 16.16 8.31
CA ILE A 126 4.35 15.02 9.23
C ILE A 126 3.01 15.11 9.94
N GLN A 127 2.19 14.09 9.78
CA GLN A 127 0.99 13.85 10.59
C GLN A 127 1.22 12.62 11.48
N LEU A 128 1.15 12.82 12.79
CA LEU A 128 1.26 11.76 13.79
C LEU A 128 -0.01 11.73 14.65
N THR A 129 -0.53 10.55 14.90
CA THR A 129 -1.72 10.38 15.77
C THR A 129 -1.60 9.15 16.63
N GLY A 130 -2.10 9.23 17.86
CA GLY A 130 -2.04 8.11 18.79
C GLY A 130 -3.03 6.99 18.45
N LEU A 131 -4.20 7.29 17.85
CA LEU A 131 -5.15 6.26 17.43
C LEU A 131 -5.49 6.37 15.94
N LEU A 132 -6.25 7.39 15.53
CA LEU A 132 -6.82 7.46 14.19
C LEU A 132 -6.31 8.68 13.42
N GLY A 133 -5.79 8.46 12.23
CA GLY A 133 -5.27 9.51 11.35
C GLY A 133 -5.96 9.46 10.02
N LYS A 134 -6.48 10.59 9.59
CA LYS A 134 -7.12 10.76 8.30
C LYS A 134 -6.50 11.96 7.58
N ALA A 135 -6.25 11.77 6.29
CA ALA A 135 -5.78 12.80 5.38
C ALA A 135 -6.43 12.61 4.00
N GLY A 136 -6.86 13.69 3.33
CA GLY A 136 -7.27 13.65 1.93
C GLY A 136 -6.10 13.52 0.96
N GLY A 137 -4.91 13.94 1.37
CA GLY A 137 -3.66 13.84 0.63
C GLY A 137 -2.48 13.98 1.57
N VAL A 138 -1.41 13.26 1.30
CA VAL A 138 -0.17 13.32 2.10
C VAL A 138 1.02 13.40 1.16
N ASN A 139 1.86 14.39 1.39
CA ASN A 139 3.19 14.52 0.81
C ASN A 139 4.20 14.61 1.97
N GLY A 140 4.68 13.45 2.43
CA GLY A 140 5.56 13.33 3.59
C GLY A 140 5.31 12.06 4.40
N PHE A 141 5.02 12.22 5.69
CA PHE A 141 4.88 11.11 6.65
C PHE A 141 3.51 11.13 7.31
N GLN A 142 2.82 9.99 7.32
CA GLN A 142 1.59 9.79 8.08
C GLN A 142 1.73 8.54 8.95
N ILE A 143 1.65 8.71 10.27
CA ILE A 143 1.80 7.60 11.22
C ILE A 143 0.62 7.62 12.19
N GLY A 144 -0.15 6.54 12.19
CA GLY A 144 -1.24 6.31 13.13
C GLY A 144 -0.91 5.17 14.09
N GLY A 145 -1.14 5.38 15.39
CA GLY A 145 -0.96 4.33 16.37
C GLY A 145 -1.90 3.14 16.14
N LEU A 146 -3.13 3.36 15.65
CA LEU A 146 -4.02 2.29 15.20
C LEU A 146 -4.21 2.33 13.67
N SER A 147 -4.71 3.44 13.15
CA SER A 147 -5.08 3.59 11.74
C SER A 147 -4.48 4.84 11.12
N ALA A 148 -3.87 4.69 9.93
CA ALA A 148 -3.48 5.79 9.06
C ALA A 148 -4.22 5.67 7.73
N LEU A 149 -5.11 6.62 7.46
CA LEU A 149 -6.02 6.62 6.32
C LEU A 149 -5.70 7.82 5.42
N SER A 150 -5.44 7.57 4.15
CA SER A 150 -5.30 8.58 3.11
C SER A 150 -6.41 8.37 2.08
N GLN A 151 -7.51 9.12 2.21
CA GLN A 151 -8.75 8.93 1.45
C GLN A 151 -9.49 10.25 1.24
N SER A 152 -10.12 10.39 0.07
CA SER A 152 -10.82 11.60 -0.38
C SER A 152 -12.21 11.24 -0.90
N VAL A 153 -13.13 12.20 -0.89
CA VAL A 153 -14.48 12.00 -1.45
C VAL A 153 -14.43 11.72 -2.96
N GLU A 154 -13.40 12.25 -3.65
CA GLU A 154 -13.20 12.11 -5.08
C GLU A 154 -12.42 10.85 -5.48
N ASN A 155 -12.05 10.00 -4.52
CA ASN A 155 -11.26 8.78 -4.74
C ASN A 155 -9.90 9.02 -5.45
N ASN A 156 -9.28 10.17 -5.19
CA ASN A 156 -7.99 10.57 -5.78
C ASN A 156 -6.96 11.00 -4.73
N ALA A 157 -7.12 10.56 -3.48
CA ALA A 157 -6.17 10.80 -2.41
C ALA A 157 -4.83 10.17 -2.78
N LYS A 158 -3.76 10.94 -2.59
CA LYS A 158 -2.39 10.50 -2.84
C LYS A 158 -1.63 10.45 -1.55
N MET A 159 -1.07 9.28 -1.25
CA MET A 159 -0.11 9.08 -0.19
C MET A 159 1.29 9.02 -0.81
N ASN A 160 1.98 10.16 -0.89
CA ASN A 160 3.35 10.27 -1.36
C ASN A 160 4.31 10.30 -0.17
N GLY A 161 5.11 9.26 0.02
CA GLY A 161 6.10 9.19 1.09
C GLY A 161 5.95 7.93 1.95
N LEU A 162 5.83 8.09 3.27
CA LEU A 162 5.73 6.97 4.22
C LEU A 162 4.43 6.99 4.99
N GLN A 163 3.72 5.87 4.98
CA GLN A 163 2.49 5.65 5.75
C GLN A 163 2.66 4.46 6.70
N ALA A 164 2.26 4.60 7.96
CA ALA A 164 2.32 3.50 8.93
C ALA A 164 1.11 3.42 9.87
N GLY A 165 0.62 2.21 10.13
CA GLY A 165 -0.45 1.93 11.09
C GLY A 165 -0.37 0.52 11.69
N LEU A 166 -0.59 0.37 13.02
CA LEU A 166 -0.52 -0.95 13.67
C LEU A 166 -1.69 -1.86 13.29
N TYR A 167 -2.90 -1.33 13.15
CA TYR A 167 -4.04 -2.09 12.67
C TYR A 167 -4.18 -1.91 11.16
N GLU A 168 -4.25 -0.67 10.69
CA GLU A 168 -4.49 -0.40 9.28
C GLU A 168 -3.65 0.77 8.75
N ALA A 169 -3.04 0.56 7.58
CA ALA A 169 -2.54 1.63 6.73
C ALA A 169 -3.27 1.54 5.38
N ARG A 170 -4.14 2.51 5.10
CA ARG A 170 -4.96 2.56 3.89
C ARG A 170 -4.64 3.82 3.11
N ALA A 171 -4.41 3.66 1.82
CA ALA A 171 -4.30 4.77 0.88
C ALA A 171 -5.11 4.46 -0.38
N GLU A 172 -5.69 5.47 -1.00
CA GLU A 172 -6.29 5.31 -2.33
C GLU A 172 -5.20 5.08 -3.39
N ASN A 173 -4.24 6.02 -3.47
CA ASN A 173 -3.08 5.93 -4.34
C ASN A 173 -1.79 6.03 -3.52
N MET A 174 -1.12 4.90 -3.30
CA MET A 174 0.13 4.81 -2.56
C MET A 174 1.32 5.02 -3.50
N ASN A 175 2.17 6.00 -3.21
CA ASN A 175 3.47 6.21 -3.85
C ASN A 175 4.56 6.31 -2.78
N GLY A 176 5.27 5.20 -2.51
CA GLY A 176 6.35 5.17 -1.52
C GLY A 176 6.34 3.91 -0.68
N ILE A 177 6.32 4.06 0.65
CA ILE A 177 6.41 2.96 1.62
C ILE A 177 5.15 2.94 2.48
N GLN A 178 4.46 1.80 2.52
CA GLN A 178 3.34 1.56 3.43
C GLN A 178 3.66 0.40 4.38
N LEU A 179 3.56 0.66 5.69
CA LEU A 179 3.82 -0.28 6.78
C LEU A 179 2.53 -0.52 7.57
N ALA A 180 2.00 -1.73 7.50
CA ALA A 180 0.81 -2.12 8.24
C ALA A 180 1.10 -3.28 9.19
N GLY A 181 0.49 -3.26 10.38
CA GLY A 181 0.42 -4.46 11.19
C GLY A 181 -0.61 -5.43 10.59
N VAL A 182 -1.91 -5.16 10.70
CA VAL A 182 -2.93 -6.12 10.24
C VAL A 182 -3.27 -5.94 8.76
N PHE A 183 -3.73 -4.75 8.36
CA PHE A 183 -4.25 -4.46 7.02
C PHE A 183 -3.44 -3.36 6.34
N GLY A 184 -2.67 -3.72 5.30
CA GLY A 184 -2.10 -2.75 4.37
C GLY A 184 -2.97 -2.73 3.12
N GLU A 185 -3.59 -1.59 2.79
CA GLU A 185 -4.50 -1.47 1.66
C GLU A 185 -4.15 -0.29 0.77
N ALA A 186 -4.06 -0.58 -0.53
CA ALA A 186 -4.03 0.40 -1.61
C ALA A 186 -5.26 0.18 -2.50
N GLU A 187 -6.20 1.12 -2.48
CA GLU A 187 -7.50 0.92 -3.14
C GLU A 187 -7.40 0.94 -4.68
N PHE A 188 -6.48 1.75 -5.20
CA PHE A 188 -6.21 1.88 -6.63
C PHE A 188 -4.76 1.48 -6.95
N ASP A 189 -3.82 2.42 -6.89
CA ASP A 189 -2.43 2.17 -7.25
C ASP A 189 -1.54 1.98 -6.01
N ALA A 190 -0.68 0.96 -6.05
CA ALA A 190 0.41 0.76 -5.11
C ALA A 190 1.76 0.82 -5.83
N ASN A 191 2.35 2.01 -5.91
CA ASN A 191 3.67 2.23 -6.49
C ASN A 191 4.73 2.28 -5.38
N GLY A 192 5.55 1.24 -5.26
CA GLY A 192 6.65 1.20 -4.28
C GLY A 192 6.67 -0.08 -3.42
N LEU A 193 6.79 0.08 -2.11
CA LEU A 193 6.94 -1.00 -1.14
C LEU A 193 5.74 -1.06 -0.18
N GLN A 194 5.04 -2.18 -0.16
CA GLN A 194 3.93 -2.43 0.76
C GLN A 194 4.27 -3.63 1.67
N LEU A 195 4.29 -3.40 2.98
CA LEU A 195 4.58 -4.41 3.99
C LEU A 195 3.40 -4.51 4.96
N ALA A 196 2.80 -5.70 5.07
CA ALA A 196 1.78 -5.99 6.08
C ALA A 196 2.12 -7.28 6.83
N ILE A 197 1.96 -7.30 8.16
CA ILE A 197 2.20 -8.52 8.94
C ILE A 197 1.19 -9.61 8.57
N LEU A 198 -0.07 -9.26 8.32
CA LEU A 198 -1.09 -10.26 8.00
C LEU A 198 -1.61 -10.13 6.56
N PHE A 199 -2.30 -9.04 6.26
CA PHE A 199 -3.03 -8.89 5.01
C PHE A 199 -2.55 -7.67 4.24
N SER A 200 -1.96 -7.91 3.06
CA SER A 200 -1.60 -6.86 2.11
C SER A 200 -2.51 -6.92 0.90
N ARG A 201 -3.17 -5.81 0.57
CA ARG A 201 -4.08 -5.66 -0.56
C ARG A 201 -3.69 -4.45 -1.39
N ALA A 202 -3.66 -4.64 -2.70
CA ALA A 202 -3.60 -3.55 -3.67
C ALA A 202 -4.59 -3.82 -4.79
N ARG A 203 -4.98 -2.83 -5.59
CA ARG A 203 -5.65 -3.10 -6.86
C ARG A 203 -4.62 -3.28 -7.96
N ASP A 204 -3.81 -2.26 -8.23
CA ASP A 204 -2.74 -2.28 -9.21
C ASP A 204 -1.38 -2.08 -8.52
N LEU A 205 -0.64 -3.17 -8.34
CA LEU A 205 0.67 -3.16 -7.70
C LEU A 205 1.79 -2.95 -8.72
N ARG A 206 2.64 -1.96 -8.48
CA ARG A 206 3.90 -1.72 -9.22
C ARG A 206 5.04 -1.58 -8.23
N GLY A 207 5.69 -2.71 -7.92
CA GLY A 207 6.78 -2.72 -6.94
C GLY A 207 6.85 -4.04 -6.15
N ILE A 208 6.99 -3.93 -4.83
CA ILE A 208 7.17 -5.07 -3.92
C ILE A 208 6.03 -5.07 -2.90
N GLN A 209 5.35 -6.21 -2.77
CA GLN A 209 4.30 -6.43 -1.78
C GLN A 209 4.62 -7.66 -0.94
N LEU A 210 4.72 -7.49 0.37
CA LEU A 210 4.90 -8.57 1.34
C LEU A 210 3.71 -8.61 2.29
N GLY A 211 3.00 -9.74 2.32
CA GLY A 211 1.93 -10.02 3.28
C GLY A 211 2.25 -11.28 4.09
N GLY A 212 2.34 -11.17 5.41
CA GLY A 212 2.76 -12.32 6.22
C GLY A 212 1.76 -13.49 6.22
N LEU A 213 0.47 -13.26 5.95
CA LEU A 213 -0.47 -14.34 5.59
C LEU A 213 -0.87 -14.27 4.12
N THR A 214 -1.33 -13.10 3.66
CA THR A 214 -1.80 -12.95 2.28
C THR A 214 -1.28 -11.68 1.63
N ALA A 215 -0.83 -11.79 0.39
CA ALA A 215 -0.58 -10.66 -0.50
C ALA A 215 -1.52 -10.79 -1.71
N ARG A 216 -2.40 -9.80 -1.92
CA ARG A 216 -3.43 -9.85 -2.96
C ARG A 216 -3.45 -8.58 -3.79
N SER A 217 -3.51 -8.75 -5.10
CA SER A 217 -3.67 -7.66 -6.07
C SER A 217 -4.60 -8.05 -7.21
N LYS A 218 -5.24 -7.07 -7.89
CA LYS A 218 -5.94 -7.35 -9.15
C LYS A 218 -4.96 -7.48 -10.29
N ARG A 219 -4.01 -6.54 -10.38
CA ARG A 219 -2.89 -6.61 -11.32
C ARG A 219 -1.58 -6.41 -10.57
N THR A 220 -0.55 -7.13 -11.00
CA THR A 220 0.77 -7.06 -10.39
C THR A 220 1.84 -6.86 -11.43
N LYS A 221 2.73 -5.91 -11.19
CA LYS A 221 4.00 -5.76 -11.88
C LYS A 221 5.13 -5.67 -10.85
N GLY A 222 5.90 -6.73 -10.72
CA GLY A 222 7.00 -6.81 -9.75
C GLY A 222 6.90 -8.04 -8.85
N VAL A 223 7.19 -7.86 -7.55
CA VAL A 223 7.36 -8.94 -6.58
C VAL A 223 6.17 -9.00 -5.62
N GLN A 224 5.60 -10.19 -5.44
CA GLN A 224 4.52 -10.44 -4.49
C GLN A 224 4.82 -11.68 -3.65
N LEU A 225 5.04 -11.51 -2.35
CA LEU A 225 5.29 -12.61 -1.41
C LEU A 225 4.19 -12.67 -0.37
N GLY A 226 3.55 -13.82 -0.25
CA GLY A 226 2.52 -14.10 0.75
C GLY A 226 2.92 -15.29 1.61
N GLY A 227 2.78 -15.22 2.94
CA GLY A 227 3.13 -16.36 3.78
C GLY A 227 2.31 -17.60 3.43
N LEU A 228 0.98 -17.49 3.39
CA LEU A 228 0.09 -18.57 2.96
C LEU A 228 -0.33 -18.41 1.50
N MET A 229 -0.70 -17.19 1.10
CA MET A 229 -1.26 -16.95 -0.23
C MET A 229 -0.69 -15.70 -0.89
N ALA A 230 -0.27 -15.82 -2.15
CA ALA A 230 0.02 -14.70 -3.02
C ALA A 230 -0.93 -14.77 -4.24
N LYS A 231 -1.69 -13.71 -4.50
CA LYS A 231 -2.75 -13.72 -5.53
C LYS A 231 -2.72 -12.47 -6.41
N SER A 232 -2.66 -12.67 -7.73
CA SER A 232 -2.84 -11.62 -8.75
C SER A 232 -4.06 -11.95 -9.63
N GLU A 233 -5.23 -11.40 -9.32
CA GLU A 233 -6.52 -11.91 -9.82
C GLU A 233 -6.68 -11.90 -11.34
N LEU A 234 -6.20 -10.86 -12.01
CA LEU A 234 -6.41 -10.66 -13.44
C LEU A 234 -5.12 -10.88 -14.22
N GLU A 235 -4.05 -10.19 -13.84
CA GLU A 235 -2.82 -10.19 -14.64
C GLU A 235 -1.58 -9.97 -13.77
N GLY A 236 -0.55 -10.78 -14.00
CA GLY A 236 0.80 -10.58 -13.48
C GLY A 236 1.78 -10.35 -14.64
N ASN A 237 2.40 -9.17 -14.72
CA ASN A 237 3.39 -8.85 -15.76
C ASN A 237 4.79 -8.77 -15.14
N SER A 238 5.74 -9.53 -15.66
CA SER A 238 7.08 -9.65 -15.06
C SER A 238 6.99 -10.04 -13.58
N LEU A 239 6.09 -10.99 -13.28
CA LEU A 239 5.66 -11.34 -11.94
C LEU A 239 6.68 -12.29 -11.28
N LEU A 240 7.18 -11.90 -10.11
CA LEU A 240 7.87 -12.81 -9.19
C LEU A 240 6.95 -13.05 -7.99
N GLN A 241 6.34 -14.23 -7.93
CA GLN A 241 5.34 -14.54 -6.91
C GLN A 241 5.79 -15.75 -6.09
N ALA A 242 5.67 -15.67 -4.77
CA ALA A 242 5.90 -16.85 -3.92
C ALA A 242 5.00 -16.93 -2.68
N SER A 243 4.71 -18.17 -2.27
CA SER A 243 3.98 -18.47 -1.03
C SER A 243 4.19 -19.89 -0.51
N LEU A 244 3.87 -20.15 0.76
CA LEU A 244 3.99 -21.51 1.33
C LEU A 244 2.84 -22.45 0.93
N ILE A 245 1.66 -21.92 0.59
CA ILE A 245 0.51 -22.76 0.25
C ILE A 245 0.08 -22.49 -1.20
N LEU A 246 -0.47 -21.31 -1.48
CA LEU A 246 -1.11 -21.04 -2.76
C LEU A 246 -0.56 -19.78 -3.41
N SER A 247 0.03 -19.94 -4.58
CA SER A 247 0.29 -18.82 -5.49
C SER A 247 -0.71 -18.89 -6.63
N GLU A 248 -1.46 -17.82 -6.84
CA GLU A 248 -2.51 -17.76 -7.86
C GLU A 248 -2.34 -16.53 -8.75
N ALA A 249 -2.47 -16.71 -10.06
CA ALA A 249 -2.56 -15.63 -11.03
C ALA A 249 -3.74 -15.87 -12.00
N GLY A 250 -4.33 -14.79 -12.51
CA GLY A 250 -5.22 -14.85 -13.68
C GLY A 250 -4.41 -15.22 -14.91
N ASP A 251 -3.85 -14.21 -15.58
CA ASP A 251 -2.81 -14.38 -16.60
C ASP A 251 -1.43 -14.06 -16.01
N MET A 252 -0.39 -14.74 -16.49
CA MET A 252 1.01 -14.45 -16.14
C MET A 252 1.81 -14.20 -17.42
N LYS A 253 2.22 -12.94 -17.64
CA LYS A 253 2.99 -12.49 -18.82
C LYS A 253 4.45 -12.27 -18.43
N GLY A 254 5.24 -13.32 -18.57
CA GLY A 254 6.62 -13.35 -18.09
C GLY A 254 6.66 -13.39 -16.57
N GLY A 255 7.20 -14.47 -15.99
CA GLY A 255 7.30 -14.55 -14.54
C GLY A 255 7.81 -15.86 -13.99
N LEU A 256 7.98 -15.85 -12.68
CA LEU A 256 8.29 -17.02 -11.85
C LEU A 256 7.28 -17.09 -10.71
N GLN A 257 6.57 -18.20 -10.63
CA GLN A 257 5.62 -18.49 -9.57
C GLN A 257 6.12 -19.69 -8.75
N LEU A 258 6.30 -19.50 -7.43
CA LEU A 258 6.78 -20.52 -6.50
C LEU A 258 5.77 -20.77 -5.39
N ALA A 259 5.26 -22.00 -5.27
CA ALA A 259 4.33 -22.36 -4.21
C ALA A 259 4.78 -23.59 -3.42
N GLY A 260 4.63 -23.53 -2.10
CA GLY A 260 4.88 -24.69 -1.25
C GLY A 260 3.82 -25.79 -1.37
N ILE A 261 2.63 -25.53 -1.91
CA ILE A 261 1.65 -26.58 -2.23
C ILE A 261 1.21 -26.47 -3.69
N ALA A 262 0.51 -25.39 -4.06
CA ALA A 262 -0.09 -25.24 -5.38
C ALA A 262 0.24 -23.89 -6.03
N ALA A 263 0.76 -23.93 -7.25
CA ALA A 263 0.96 -22.75 -8.09
C ALA A 263 -0.04 -22.81 -9.26
N ASN A 264 -0.98 -21.87 -9.30
CA ASN A 264 -2.10 -21.89 -10.24
C ASN A 264 -2.10 -20.61 -11.10
N VAL A 265 -2.27 -20.79 -12.40
CA VAL A 265 -2.54 -19.72 -13.36
C VAL A 265 -3.84 -20.07 -14.09
N ILE A 266 -4.88 -19.28 -13.90
CA ILE A 266 -6.21 -19.62 -14.42
C ILE A 266 -6.24 -19.52 -15.95
N GLY A 267 -5.58 -18.51 -16.50
CA GLY A 267 -5.49 -18.24 -17.93
C GLY A 267 -4.14 -18.64 -18.51
N GLU A 268 -3.54 -17.72 -19.27
CA GLU A 268 -2.28 -17.98 -19.96
C GLU A 268 -1.08 -17.76 -19.06
N SER A 269 -0.15 -18.71 -19.06
CA SER A 269 1.12 -18.60 -18.37
C SER A 269 2.26 -18.55 -19.37
N ASP A 270 2.96 -17.43 -19.43
CA ASP A 270 4.27 -17.29 -20.06
C ASP A 270 5.32 -17.18 -18.95
N GLY A 271 6.05 -18.27 -18.71
CA GLY A 271 7.09 -18.31 -17.68
C GLY A 271 7.23 -19.66 -16.97
N VAL A 272 7.59 -19.59 -15.69
CA VAL A 272 7.94 -20.75 -14.86
C VAL A 272 6.99 -20.86 -13.67
N GLN A 273 6.36 -22.03 -13.51
CA GLN A 273 5.54 -22.38 -12.35
C GLN A 273 6.14 -23.58 -11.63
N LEU A 274 6.44 -23.44 -10.34
CA LEU A 274 6.90 -24.52 -9.49
C LEU A 274 6.02 -24.63 -8.25
N GLY A 275 5.39 -25.79 -8.06
CA GLY A 275 4.61 -26.12 -6.87
C GLY A 275 5.11 -27.43 -6.27
N ILE A 276 5.16 -27.59 -4.94
CA ILE A 276 5.60 -28.89 -4.37
C ILE A 276 4.59 -29.98 -4.71
N VAL A 277 3.31 -29.76 -4.43
CA VAL A 277 2.28 -30.76 -4.71
C VAL A 277 1.84 -30.65 -6.16
N SER A 278 1.58 -29.43 -6.61
CA SER A 278 0.91 -29.24 -7.87
C SER A 278 1.12 -27.91 -8.56
N THR A 279 0.88 -27.93 -9.87
CA THR A 279 0.72 -26.73 -10.66
C THR A 279 -0.44 -26.85 -11.65
N MET A 280 -1.11 -25.74 -11.95
CA MET A 280 -2.22 -25.69 -12.89
C MET A 280 -2.10 -24.47 -13.81
N ALA A 281 -2.35 -24.63 -15.11
CA ALA A 281 -2.39 -23.54 -16.08
C ALA A 281 -3.57 -23.71 -17.05
N GLY A 282 -4.18 -22.62 -17.54
CA GLY A 282 -5.06 -22.68 -18.71
C GLY A 282 -4.27 -23.13 -19.94
N SER A 283 -3.30 -22.30 -20.32
CA SER A 283 -2.29 -22.58 -21.35
C SER A 283 -0.91 -22.20 -20.82
N LEU A 284 0.13 -22.88 -21.29
CA LEU A 284 1.50 -22.68 -20.79
C LEU A 284 2.51 -22.55 -21.92
N ASN A 285 3.26 -21.45 -21.90
CA ASN A 285 4.48 -21.24 -22.66
C ASN A 285 5.64 -21.18 -21.66
N GLY A 286 6.42 -22.25 -21.52
CA GLY A 286 7.54 -22.29 -20.58
C GLY A 286 7.70 -23.59 -19.79
N LEU A 287 7.91 -23.49 -18.48
CA LEU A 287 8.21 -24.64 -17.61
C LEU A 287 7.19 -24.76 -16.48
N GLN A 288 6.67 -25.97 -16.31
CA GLN A 288 5.82 -26.32 -15.19
C GLN A 288 6.34 -27.55 -14.45
N GLY A 289 6.52 -27.42 -13.14
CA GLY A 289 7.16 -28.42 -12.30
C GLY A 289 6.45 -28.66 -10.97
N SER A 290 6.23 -29.93 -10.63
CA SER A 290 5.77 -30.32 -9.29
C SER A 290 6.20 -31.73 -8.89
N LEU A 291 5.85 -32.18 -7.68
CA LEU A 291 6.06 -33.58 -7.30
C LEU A 291 4.88 -34.45 -7.74
N LEU A 292 3.63 -34.03 -7.55
CA LEU A 292 2.49 -34.92 -7.81
C LEU A 292 1.86 -34.65 -9.17
N TRP A 293 1.20 -33.51 -9.36
CA TRP A 293 0.46 -33.25 -10.60
C TRP A 293 0.78 -31.91 -11.25
N ASN A 294 0.98 -31.97 -12.57
CA ASN A 294 0.96 -30.80 -13.43
C ASN A 294 -0.23 -30.91 -14.38
N TYR A 295 -1.04 -29.87 -14.43
CA TYR A 295 -2.26 -29.86 -15.24
C TYR A 295 -2.33 -28.61 -16.11
N VAL A 296 -2.39 -28.78 -17.42
CA VAL A 296 -2.65 -27.71 -18.38
C VAL A 296 -3.97 -28.00 -19.09
N PHE A 297 -4.91 -27.05 -19.09
CA PHE A 297 -6.25 -27.30 -19.64
C PHE A 297 -6.27 -27.40 -21.15
N GLU A 298 -5.44 -26.61 -21.85
CA GLU A 298 -5.43 -26.55 -23.30
C GLU A 298 -4.10 -27.04 -23.86
N HIS A 299 -3.09 -26.17 -23.93
CA HIS A 299 -1.85 -26.49 -24.61
C HIS A 299 -0.62 -26.05 -23.83
N ILE A 300 0.43 -26.86 -23.94
CA ILE A 300 1.77 -26.55 -23.43
C ILE A 300 2.75 -26.43 -24.60
N ASN A 301 3.43 -25.29 -24.68
CA ASN A 301 4.64 -25.10 -25.47
C ASN A 301 5.84 -25.04 -24.50
N GLY A 302 6.51 -26.16 -24.26
CA GLY A 302 7.64 -26.22 -23.32
C GLY A 302 7.77 -27.54 -22.55
N VAL A 303 8.08 -27.45 -21.25
CA VAL A 303 8.44 -28.60 -20.41
C VAL A 303 7.47 -28.75 -19.25
N GLN A 304 6.91 -29.96 -19.10
CA GLN A 304 6.12 -30.37 -17.94
C GLN A 304 6.85 -31.49 -17.21
N ALA A 305 7.21 -31.29 -15.95
CA ALA A 305 7.94 -32.26 -15.15
C ALA A 305 7.25 -32.52 -13.80
N SER A 306 6.78 -33.74 -13.59
CA SER A 306 6.25 -34.19 -12.30
C SER A 306 6.75 -35.59 -11.96
N ILE A 307 6.68 -36.00 -10.70
CA ILE A 307 6.96 -37.41 -10.38
C ILE A 307 5.76 -38.26 -10.82
N LEU A 308 4.53 -37.90 -10.45
CA LEU A 308 3.38 -38.79 -10.70
C LEU A 308 2.69 -38.56 -12.05
N TYR A 309 2.13 -37.37 -12.27
CA TYR A 309 1.15 -37.17 -13.34
C TYR A 309 1.28 -35.82 -14.06
N ASN A 310 1.45 -35.88 -15.38
CA ASN A 310 1.37 -34.73 -16.27
C ASN A 310 0.15 -34.85 -17.19
N HIS A 311 -0.59 -33.75 -17.34
CA HIS A 311 -1.72 -33.64 -18.25
C HIS A 311 -1.70 -32.34 -19.06
N ALA A 312 -2.00 -32.45 -20.35
CA ALA A 312 -2.35 -31.35 -21.24
C ALA A 312 -3.22 -31.86 -22.39
N GLN A 313 -4.06 -31.06 -23.05
CA GLN A 313 -4.73 -31.54 -24.27
C GLN A 313 -3.73 -31.62 -25.43
N THR A 314 -2.95 -30.57 -25.64
CA THR A 314 -1.90 -30.53 -26.67
C THR A 314 -0.53 -30.27 -26.04
N VAL A 315 0.47 -31.07 -26.40
CA VAL A 315 1.84 -30.95 -25.91
C VAL A 315 2.78 -30.68 -27.07
N ASN A 316 3.36 -29.49 -27.11
CA ASN A 316 4.44 -29.11 -28.00
C ASN A 316 5.73 -29.00 -27.17
N GLY A 317 6.43 -30.12 -26.99
CA GLY A 317 7.63 -30.15 -26.15
C GLY A 317 7.83 -31.45 -25.37
N LEU A 318 8.12 -31.36 -24.07
CA LEU A 318 8.58 -32.48 -23.26
C LEU A 318 7.72 -32.68 -22.02
N GLN A 319 7.22 -33.91 -21.81
CA GLN A 319 6.65 -34.34 -20.54
C GLN A 319 7.51 -35.42 -19.88
N ILE A 320 7.81 -35.23 -18.59
CA ILE A 320 8.55 -36.20 -17.77
C ILE A 320 7.75 -36.49 -16.51
N GLY A 321 7.38 -37.75 -16.30
CA GLY A 321 6.69 -38.23 -15.10
C GLY A 321 6.31 -39.70 -15.22
N LEU A 322 5.88 -40.33 -14.13
CA LEU A 322 5.48 -41.75 -14.17
C LEU A 322 4.32 -41.97 -15.16
N ILE A 323 3.38 -41.03 -15.19
CA ILE A 323 2.24 -41.04 -16.10
C ILE A 323 2.19 -39.71 -16.85
N ASN A 324 2.24 -39.77 -18.18
CA ASN A 324 2.05 -38.63 -19.05
C ASN A 324 0.80 -38.85 -19.90
N HIS A 325 -0.09 -37.86 -19.94
CA HIS A 325 -1.33 -37.93 -20.69
C HIS A 325 -1.53 -36.67 -21.53
N CYS A 326 -1.79 -36.88 -22.82
CA CYS A 326 -2.33 -35.83 -23.68
C CYS A 326 -3.26 -36.35 -24.76
N SER A 327 -3.97 -35.44 -25.43
CA SER A 327 -4.74 -35.79 -26.61
C SER A 327 -3.87 -35.81 -27.85
N ARG A 328 -3.03 -34.78 -28.02
CA ARG A 328 -2.07 -34.62 -29.13
C ARG A 328 -0.68 -34.29 -28.62
N LEU A 329 0.33 -34.89 -29.25
CA LEU A 329 1.74 -34.72 -28.93
C LEU A 329 2.53 -34.30 -30.18
N GLU A 330 3.28 -33.22 -30.07
CA GLU A 330 4.38 -32.81 -30.96
C GLU A 330 5.63 -32.67 -30.06
N GLY A 331 6.30 -33.79 -29.79
CA GLY A 331 7.48 -33.84 -28.94
C GLY A 331 7.70 -35.20 -28.28
N VAL A 332 8.08 -35.18 -27.01
CA VAL A 332 8.56 -36.35 -26.28
C VAL A 332 7.84 -36.52 -24.95
N GLN A 333 7.45 -37.76 -24.63
CA GLN A 333 7.03 -38.15 -23.28
C GLN A 333 7.97 -39.22 -22.73
N ILE A 334 8.41 -39.06 -21.49
CA ILE A 334 9.25 -40.02 -20.76
C ILE A 334 8.52 -40.41 -19.48
N GLY A 335 8.19 -41.69 -19.35
CA GLY A 335 7.37 -42.18 -18.24
C GLY A 335 7.04 -43.65 -18.31
N LEU A 336 6.63 -44.25 -17.18
CA LEU A 336 6.19 -45.65 -17.17
C LEU A 336 4.97 -45.86 -18.07
N LEU A 337 4.08 -44.87 -18.14
CA LEU A 337 2.90 -44.88 -18.99
C LEU A 337 2.76 -43.55 -19.73
N ASN A 338 2.93 -43.58 -21.04
CA ASN A 338 2.74 -42.41 -21.91
C ASN A 338 1.51 -42.62 -22.78
N THR A 339 0.53 -41.72 -22.68
CA THR A 339 -0.76 -41.84 -23.38
C THR A 339 -1.04 -40.64 -24.27
N VAL A 340 -1.43 -40.93 -25.52
CA VAL A 340 -1.80 -39.93 -26.54
C VAL A 340 -3.07 -40.40 -27.25
N GLN A 341 -4.18 -39.69 -27.07
CA GLN A 341 -5.49 -40.13 -27.55
C GLN A 341 -5.59 -40.18 -29.09
N GLU A 342 -5.08 -39.17 -29.79
CA GLU A 342 -5.22 -39.02 -31.25
C GLU A 342 -4.20 -39.83 -32.07
N SER A 343 -3.54 -40.80 -31.44
CA SER A 343 -2.43 -41.53 -32.04
C SER A 343 -2.79 -42.95 -32.48
N ARG A 344 -2.01 -43.51 -33.43
CA ARG A 344 -2.18 -44.91 -33.88
C ARG A 344 -2.05 -45.92 -32.73
N PHE A 345 -1.19 -45.65 -31.76
CA PHE A 345 -1.02 -46.45 -30.54
C PHE A 345 -1.24 -45.57 -29.31
N SER A 346 -2.40 -45.72 -28.67
CA SER A 346 -2.82 -44.81 -27.61
C SER A 346 -1.91 -44.84 -26.37
N SER A 347 -1.17 -45.93 -26.13
CA SER A 347 -0.27 -46.07 -24.97
C SER A 347 1.11 -46.60 -25.37
N CYS A 348 2.17 -46.03 -24.79
CA CYS A 348 3.54 -46.47 -24.99
C CYS A 348 4.33 -46.40 -23.65
N PRO A 349 4.98 -47.50 -23.21
CA PRO A 349 5.80 -47.48 -22.00
C PRO A 349 7.17 -46.84 -22.23
N LEU A 350 7.76 -46.29 -21.16
CA LEU A 350 9.11 -45.72 -21.06
C LEU A 350 9.37 -44.45 -21.88
N LEU A 351 9.26 -44.51 -23.20
CA LEU A 351 9.61 -43.43 -24.10
C LEU A 351 8.60 -43.35 -25.24
N ARG A 352 8.09 -42.15 -25.50
CA ARG A 352 7.26 -41.84 -26.65
C ARG A 352 7.78 -40.60 -27.36
N VAL A 353 7.79 -40.65 -28.70
CA VAL A 353 8.18 -39.55 -29.57
C VAL A 353 7.14 -39.44 -30.68
N ASP A 354 6.66 -38.23 -30.95
CA ASP A 354 5.66 -37.91 -31.98
C ASP A 354 5.97 -36.51 -32.54
N PHE A 355 5.84 -36.27 -33.85
CA PHE A 355 6.25 -35.02 -34.50
C PHE A 355 5.26 -34.57 -35.57
#